data_AF-A0A0K2RUE6-F1
#
_entry.id   AF-A0A0K2RUE6-F1
#
_cell.length_a   1.000
_cell.length_b   1.000
_cell.length_c   1.000
_cell.angle_alpha   90.00
_cell.angle_beta   90.00
_cell.angle_gamma   90.00
#
_symmetry.space_group_name_H-M   'P 1'
#
loop_
_entity.id
_entity.type
_entity.pdbx_description
1 polymer ?
#
loop_
_entity_poly.entity_id
_entity_poly.type
_entity_poly.pdbx_seq_one_letter_code
_entity_poly.pdbx_strand_id
1 'polypeptide(L)'
;MALGTPVIASDTPIFREVGGDAVSYVHPESPGEFAAAVKALEDGKLWQARSRRSVERAADFNWDESARQLLAVAEEIVAMRSRKRR
;
A
#
# COMPACT_ATOMS: atom_id res chain seq x y z
N MET A 1 7.15 -0.30 0.31
CA MET A 1 7.08 -1.71 -0.14
C MET A 1 7.87 -1.96 -1.43
N ALA A 2 7.98 -1.00 -2.35
CA ALA A 2 8.70 -1.13 -3.63
C ALA A 2 10.16 -1.63 -3.55
N LEU A 3 10.87 -1.37 -2.45
CA LEU A 3 12.25 -1.84 -2.23
C LEU A 3 12.34 -3.29 -1.70
N GLY A 4 11.21 -3.95 -1.49
CA GLY A 4 11.17 -5.34 -1.00
C GLY A 4 11.50 -5.51 0.48
N THR A 5 11.58 -4.44 1.28
CA THR A 5 11.69 -4.58 2.74
C THR A 5 10.36 -5.07 3.31
N PRO A 6 10.32 -6.21 4.06
CA PRO A 6 9.13 -6.65 4.77
C PRO A 6 8.58 -5.57 5.70
N VAL A 7 7.25 -5.52 5.82
CA VAL A 7 6.56 -4.51 6.62
C VAL A 7 5.76 -5.22 7.72
N ILE A 8 5.86 -4.66 8.93
CA ILE A 8 4.94 -4.94 10.03
C ILE A 8 4.14 -3.68 10.25
N ALA A 9 2.81 -3.80 10.30
CA ALA A 9 1.91 -2.66 10.46
C ALA A 9 0.82 -2.96 11.48
N SER A 10 0.22 -1.90 12.01
CA SER A 10 -0.97 -2.01 12.84
C SER A 10 -2.12 -2.66 12.08
N ASP A 11 -2.92 -3.45 12.78
CA ASP A 11 -4.10 -4.08 12.22
C ASP A 11 -5.26 -3.07 12.11
N THR A 12 -5.25 -2.26 11.07
CA THR A 12 -6.31 -1.27 10.76
C THR A 12 -6.83 -1.45 9.34
N PRO A 13 -8.07 -1.03 9.03
CA PRO A 13 -8.65 -1.21 7.70
C PRO A 13 -7.79 -0.65 6.57
N ILE A 14 -7.23 0.56 6.73
CA ILE A 14 -6.39 1.19 5.70
C ILE A 14 -5.10 0.41 5.43
N PHE A 15 -4.48 -0.17 6.45
CA PHE A 15 -3.27 -0.96 6.25
C PHE A 15 -3.56 -2.33 5.64
N ARG A 16 -4.74 -2.90 5.89
CA ARG A 16 -5.21 -4.10 5.17
C ARG A 16 -5.47 -3.81 3.70
N GLU A 17 -6.08 -2.67 3.39
CA GLU A 17 -6.31 -2.21 2.02
C GLU A 17 -4.97 -2.02 1.29
N VAL A 18 -4.03 -1.28 1.86
CA VAL A 18 -2.74 -1.01 1.20
C VAL A 18 -1.86 -2.26 1.14
N GLY A 19 -1.70 -2.95 2.28
CA GLY A 19 -0.70 -4.01 2.45
C GLY A 19 -1.13 -5.39 1.98
N GLY A 20 -2.43 -5.69 1.91
CA GLY A 20 -2.94 -6.99 1.47
C GLY A 20 -2.28 -8.18 2.18
N ASP A 21 -1.87 -9.20 1.43
CA ASP A 21 -1.16 -10.38 1.94
C ASP A 21 0.36 -10.17 2.06
N ALA A 22 0.88 -8.99 1.75
CA ALA A 22 2.32 -8.72 1.78
C ALA A 22 2.85 -8.29 3.16
N VAL A 23 1.96 -7.85 4.06
CA VAL A 23 2.30 -7.24 5.35
C VAL A 23 1.95 -8.18 6.51
N SER A 24 2.75 -8.14 7.58
CA SER A 24 2.41 -8.76 8.85
C SER A 24 1.63 -7.75 9.71
N TYR A 25 0.40 -8.08 10.08
CA TYR A 25 -0.46 -7.20 10.89
C TYR A 25 -0.41 -7.59 12.36
N VAL A 26 -0.34 -6.59 13.24
CA VAL A 26 -0.31 -6.77 14.70
C VAL A 26 -1.28 -5.80 15.37
N HIS A 27 -1.82 -6.16 16.52
CA HIS A 27 -2.67 -5.26 17.29
C HIS A 27 -1.88 -3.99 17.67
N PRO A 28 -2.42 -2.77 17.42
CA PRO A 28 -1.68 -1.52 17.64
C PRO A 28 -1.20 -1.32 19.08
N GLU A 29 -1.96 -1.85 20.04
CA GLU A 29 -1.68 -1.74 21.48
C GLU A 29 -0.98 -2.97 22.06
N SER A 30 -0.43 -3.85 21.21
CA SER A 30 0.25 -5.08 21.65
C SER A 30 1.75 -5.05 21.34
N PRO A 31 2.59 -4.52 22.25
CA PRO A 31 4.05 -4.59 22.11
C PRO A 31 4.56 -6.02 21.97
N GLY A 32 3.89 -6.99 22.60
CA GLY A 32 4.25 -8.40 22.53
C GLY A 32 4.09 -8.99 21.13
N GLU A 33 2.98 -8.70 20.45
CA GLU A 33 2.77 -9.12 19.06
C GLU A 33 3.76 -8.45 18.12
N PHE A 34 4.03 -7.15 18.31
CA PHE A 34 5.03 -6.45 17.50
C PHE A 34 6.43 -7.07 17.66
N ALA A 35 6.88 -7.34 18.89
CA ALA A 35 8.16 -7.98 19.15
C ALA A 35 8.23 -9.40 18.55
N ALA A 36 7.15 -10.18 18.67
CA ALA A 36 7.08 -11.51 18.06
C ALA A 36 7.14 -11.45 16.53
N ALA A 37 6.45 -10.49 15.91
CA ALA A 37 6.49 -10.28 14.46
C ALA A 37 7.88 -9.87 13.96
N VAL A 38 8.59 -9.00 14.70
CA VAL A 38 9.98 -8.64 14.40
C VAL A 38 10.88 -9.87 14.50
N LYS A 39 10.75 -10.68 15.57
CA LYS A 39 11.54 -11.90 15.73
C LYS A 39 11.26 -12.93 14.63
N ALA A 40 10.02 -13.06 14.18
CA ALA A 40 9.67 -13.97 13.09
C ALA A 40 10.43 -13.65 11.78
N LEU A 41 10.81 -12.39 11.56
CA LEU A 41 11.59 -11.97 10.40
C LEU A 41 13.05 -12.48 10.41
N GLU A 42 13.53 -13.06 11.52
CA GLU A 42 14.81 -13.79 11.56
C GLU A 42 14.77 -15.06 10.68
N ASP A 43 13.59 -15.62 10.41
CA ASP A 43 13.43 -16.70 9.44
C ASP A 43 13.61 -16.16 8.01
N GLY A 44 14.75 -16.50 7.39
CA GLY A 44 15.08 -16.11 6.03
C GLY A 44 14.04 -16.54 4.99
N LYS A 45 13.31 -17.63 5.20
CA LYS A 45 12.23 -18.03 4.27
C LYS A 45 11.05 -17.08 4.36
N LEU A 46 10.63 -16.72 5.58
CA LEU A 46 9.58 -15.73 5.80
C LEU A 46 9.99 -14.37 5.23
N TRP A 47 11.22 -13.93 5.53
CA TRP A 47 11.77 -12.67 5.00
C TRP A 47 11.66 -12.61 3.48
N GLN A 48 12.18 -13.62 2.79
CA GLN A 48 12.17 -13.68 1.33
C GLN A 48 10.76 -13.72 0.75
N ALA A 49 9.85 -14.48 1.37
CA ALA A 49 8.45 -14.53 0.96
C ALA A 49 7.77 -13.14 1.08
N ARG A 50 7.93 -12.47 2.23
CA ARG A 50 7.37 -11.13 2.46
C ARG A 50 8.01 -10.06 1.59
N SER A 51 9.30 -10.19 1.30
CA SER A 51 10.05 -9.29 0.42
C SER A 51 9.48 -9.31 -1.00
N ARG A 52 9.32 -10.50 -1.59
CA ARG A 52 8.73 -10.66 -2.93
C ARG A 52 7.31 -10.13 -3.00
N ARG A 53 6.47 -10.51 -2.03
CA ARG A 53 5.08 -10.02 -1.94
C ARG A 53 4.99 -8.50 -1.79
N SER A 54 5.92 -7.89 -1.06
CA SER A 54 5.99 -6.44 -0.92
C SER A 54 6.22 -5.74 -2.26
N VAL A 55 7.10 -6.27 -3.11
CA VAL A 55 7.35 -5.71 -4.44
C VAL A 55 6.15 -5.93 -5.37
N GLU A 56 5.59 -7.14 -5.39
CA GLU A 56 4.39 -7.48 -6.17
C GLU A 56 3.22 -6.55 -5.83
N ARG A 57 2.91 -6.38 -4.53
CA ARG A 57 1.82 -5.50 -4.08
C ARG A 57 2.10 -4.02 -4.38
N ALA A 58 3.35 -3.58 -4.30
CA ALA A 58 3.70 -2.19 -4.59
C ALA A 58 3.47 -1.83 -6.06
N ALA A 59 3.54 -2.80 -6.99
CA ALA A 59 3.33 -2.57 -8.41
C ALA A 59 1.88 -2.16 -8.75
N ASP A 60 0.92 -2.47 -7.88
CA ASP A 60 -0.48 -2.05 -8.03
C ASP A 60 -0.67 -0.53 -7.84
N PHE A 61 0.29 0.16 -7.22
CA PHE A 61 0.21 1.59 -6.90
C PHE A 61 1.21 2.40 -7.74
N ASN A 62 0.70 3.20 -8.68
CA ASN A 62 1.50 4.00 -9.60
C ASN A 62 1.09 5.49 -9.56
N TRP A 63 2.02 6.37 -9.20
CA TRP A 63 1.78 7.81 -9.13
C TRP A 63 1.49 8.46 -10.47
N ASP A 64 2.14 8.03 -11.55
CA ASP A 64 1.90 8.57 -12.90
C ASP A 64 0.48 8.24 -13.36
N GLU A 65 -0.01 7.05 -13.05
CA GLU A 65 -1.39 6.66 -13.36
C GLU A 65 -2.40 7.47 -12.53
N SER A 66 -2.17 7.61 -11.23
CA SER A 66 -3.01 8.47 -10.37
C SER A 66 -3.06 9.91 -10.87
N ALA A 67 -1.92 10.46 -11.31
CA ALA A 67 -1.84 11.82 -11.86
C ALA A 67 -2.61 11.94 -13.19
N ARG A 68 -2.48 10.95 -14.09
CA ARG A 68 -3.24 10.92 -15.35
C ARG A 68 -4.74 10.87 -15.11
N GLN A 69 -5.20 10.02 -14.19
CA GLN A 69 -6.62 9.89 -13.86
C GLN A 69 -7.20 11.20 -13.28
N LEU A 70 -6.46 11.83 -12.36
CA LEU A 70 -6.86 13.12 -11.79
C LEU A 70 -6.94 14.22 -12.86
N LEU A 71 -5.94 14.29 -13.74
CA LEU A 71 -5.89 15.26 -14.82
C LEU A 71 -7.08 15.08 -15.79
N ALA A 72 -7.38 13.85 -16.20
CA ALA A 72 -8.49 13.55 -17.10
C ALA A 72 -9.84 14.04 -16.53
N VAL A 73 -10.09 13.79 -15.25
CA VAL A 73 -11.31 14.27 -14.57
C VAL A 73 -11.33 15.81 -14.48
N ALA A 74 -10.21 16.44 -14.19
CA ALA A 74 -10.11 17.90 -14.15
C ALA A 74 -10.41 18.55 -15.51
N GLU A 75 -9.86 18.00 -16.60
CA GLU A 75 -10.11 18.44 -17.97
C GLU A 75 -11.59 18.28 -18.37
N GLU A 76 -12.21 17.16 -18.01
CA GLU A 76 -13.65 16.92 -18.24
C GLU A 76 -14.51 18.00 -17.55
N ILE A 77 -14.23 18.29 -16.27
CA ILE A 77 -14.94 19.31 -15.50
C ILE A 77 -14.80 20.70 -16.12
N VAL A 78 -13.61 21.05 -16.61
CA VAL A 78 -13.35 22.33 -17.29
C VAL A 78 -14.13 22.42 -18.60
N ALA A 79 -14.17 21.35 -19.39
CA ALA A 79 -14.92 21.29 -20.64
C ALA A 79 -16.44 21.43 -20.41
N MET A 80 -16.99 20.75 -19.41
CA MET A 80 -18.40 20.85 -19.04
C MET A 80 -18.80 22.28 -18.62
N ARG A 81 -17.98 22.94 -17.80
CA ARG A 81 -18.21 24.32 -17.37
C ARG A 81 -18.19 25.31 -18.54
N SER A 82 -17.31 25.09 -19.51
CA SER A 82 -17.17 25.96 -20.69
C SER A 82 -18.39 25.85 -21.62
N ARG A 83 -18.96 24.65 -21.77
CA ARG A 83 -20.19 24.41 -22.55
C ARG A 83 -21.42 25.04 -21.91
N LYS A 84 -21.56 24.98 -20.59
CA LYS A 84 -22.70 25.58 -19.86
C LYS A 84 -22.71 27.13 -19.87
N ARG A 85 -21.56 27.76 -20.17
CA ARG A 85 -21.41 29.23 -20.26
C ARG A 85 -21.66 29.79 -21.66
N ARG A 86 -21.76 28.93 -22.69
CA ARG A 86 -22.16 29.28 -24.05
C ARG A 86 -23.65 29.08 -24.21
#